data_AF-A0A2V9LRX8-F1
#
_entry.id   AF-A0A2V9LRX8-F1
#
_cell.length_a   1.000
_cell.length_b   1.000
_cell.length_c   1.000
_cell.angle_alpha   90.00
_cell.angle_beta   90.00
_cell.angle_gamma   90.00
#
_symmetry.space_group_name_H-M   'P 1'
#
loop_
_entity.id
_entity.type
_entity.pdbx_description
1 polymer ?
#
loop_
_entity_poly.entity_id
_entity_poly.type
_entity_poly.pdbx_seq_one_letter_code
_entity_poly.pdbx_strand_id
1 'polypeptide(L)'
;MTTLIKNGTIITATDTYKADILVKNGQVSEIGREISKIASEIIDAADKWVLPGAVDVHTHLDALCDGMTTVDDFETSTAAAAAGGTTTVVDYAQQTPGASLAQTLEGWKAKASPRAVVDYGFHMELSEVNDTTLAEIPAMLEAGVTSFKISLDGPADRRIGDAAVLRPRVHPRRERRGHKSIGAAPGTGGKDSTQVHSHVPSSGGGGGSDLSRDHLCGTGQGSCVSDQSVIGPRGRKGQGSARPRPTRLRRDLSALPRSRQRTL
;
A
#
# COMPACT_ATOMS: atom_id res chain seq x y z
N MET A 1 24.40 16.49 7.85
CA MET A 1 25.18 15.25 7.70
C MET A 1 25.31 14.96 6.20
N THR A 2 26.46 14.43 5.78
CA THR A 2 26.70 13.99 4.40
C THR A 2 27.10 12.52 4.39
N THR A 3 26.48 11.75 3.51
CA THR A 3 26.74 10.32 3.32
C THR A 3 27.08 10.09 1.85
N LEU A 4 28.22 9.44 1.57
CA LEU A 4 28.68 9.11 0.23
C LEU A 4 28.59 7.60 0.02
N ILE A 5 27.72 7.17 -0.88
CA ILE A 5 27.60 5.77 -1.30
C ILE A 5 28.53 5.57 -2.50
N LYS A 6 29.50 4.66 -2.40
CA LYS A 6 30.54 4.43 -3.42
C LYS A 6 30.45 3.07 -4.10
N ASN A 7 31.00 2.97 -5.30
CA ASN A 7 31.22 1.72 -6.06
C ASN A 7 29.95 0.92 -6.43
N GLY A 8 28.77 1.49 -6.18
CA GLY A 8 27.48 0.83 -6.38
C GLY A 8 27.09 0.71 -7.86
N THR A 9 26.21 -0.25 -8.15
CA THR A 9 25.46 -0.27 -9.40
C THR A 9 24.08 0.32 -9.13
N ILE A 10 23.83 1.53 -9.63
CA ILE A 10 22.54 2.21 -9.52
C ILE A 10 21.56 1.55 -10.48
N ILE A 11 20.38 1.20 -9.97
CA ILE A 11 19.26 0.66 -10.75
C ILE A 11 18.11 1.66 -10.66
N THR A 12 17.63 2.18 -11.79
CA THR A 12 16.43 3.01 -11.87
C THR A 12 15.30 2.24 -12.58
N ALA A 13 14.16 2.88 -12.81
CA ALA A 13 13.08 2.29 -13.62
C ALA A 13 13.45 2.12 -15.11
N THR A 14 14.52 2.78 -15.57
CA THR A 14 14.91 2.86 -17.00
C THR A 14 16.35 2.42 -17.27
N ASP A 15 17.25 2.56 -16.29
CA ASP A 15 18.70 2.48 -16.50
C ASP A 15 19.40 1.62 -15.43
N THR A 16 20.58 1.13 -15.78
CA THR A 16 21.49 0.40 -14.90
C THR A 16 22.92 0.83 -15.18
N TYR A 17 23.58 1.45 -14.20
CA TYR A 17 24.92 2.02 -14.39
C TYR A 17 25.72 2.10 -13.08
N LYS A 18 27.06 2.10 -13.19
CA LYS A 18 27.94 2.31 -12.04
C LYS A 18 28.17 3.81 -11.79
N ALA A 19 27.92 4.26 -10.56
CA ALA A 19 28.19 5.60 -10.08
C ALA A 19 28.15 5.67 -8.54
N ASP A 20 28.83 6.66 -7.99
CA ASP A 20 28.73 7.09 -6.60
C ASP A 20 27.52 8.05 -6.42
N ILE A 21 26.93 8.08 -5.22
CA ILE A 21 25.84 9.00 -4.84
C ILE A 21 26.23 9.78 -3.58
N LEU A 22 26.22 11.11 -3.66
CA LEU A 22 26.41 11.98 -2.49
C LEU A 22 25.05 12.47 -1.96
N VAL A 23 24.68 12.01 -0.77
CA VAL A 23 23.51 12.48 -0.02
C VAL A 23 23.94 13.60 0.93
N LYS A 24 23.26 14.75 0.87
CA LYS A 24 23.47 15.90 1.76
C LYS A 24 22.14 16.28 2.41
N ASN A 25 22.10 16.28 3.74
CA ASN A 25 20.92 16.69 4.52
C ASN A 25 19.61 15.96 4.12
N GLY A 26 19.70 14.67 3.79
CA GLY A 26 18.55 13.84 3.39
C GLY A 26 18.11 14.01 1.94
N GLN A 27 18.90 14.67 1.08
CA GLN A 27 18.63 14.80 -0.35
C GLN A 27 19.83 14.30 -1.17
N VAL A 28 19.56 13.64 -2.29
CA VAL A 28 20.59 13.35 -3.30
C VAL A 28 21.08 14.68 -3.88
N SER A 29 22.37 14.97 -3.69
CA SER A 29 22.98 16.23 -4.09
C SER A 29 23.87 16.10 -5.34
N GLU A 30 24.33 14.89 -5.64
CA GLU A 30 25.18 14.59 -6.79
C GLU A 30 25.15 13.08 -7.06
N ILE A 31 25.18 12.72 -8.34
CA ILE A 31 25.42 11.36 -8.83
C ILE A 31 26.53 11.48 -9.87
N GLY A 32 27.61 10.68 -9.73
CA GLY A 32 28.78 10.80 -10.60
C GLY A 32 29.61 9.52 -10.61
N ARG A 33 30.37 9.27 -11.69
CA ARG A 33 31.13 8.02 -11.84
C ARG A 33 32.17 7.80 -10.73
N GLU A 34 32.75 8.87 -10.23
CA GLU A 34 33.70 8.87 -9.13
C GLU A 34 33.57 10.19 -8.38
N ILE A 35 33.17 10.14 -7.12
CA ILE A 35 33.05 11.32 -6.25
C ILE A 35 34.20 11.27 -5.23
N SER A 36 35.04 12.31 -5.26
CA SER A 36 36.22 12.50 -4.40
C SER A 36 35.99 13.48 -3.24
N LYS A 37 34.73 13.84 -2.97
CA LYS A 37 34.34 14.78 -1.90
C LYS A 37 34.37 14.11 -0.53
N ILE A 38 34.79 14.86 0.49
CA ILE A 38 34.75 14.41 1.89
C ILE A 38 33.29 14.36 2.36
N ALA A 39 32.88 13.23 2.92
CA ALA A 39 31.58 13.01 3.54
C ALA A 39 31.73 12.68 5.04
N SER A 40 30.67 12.88 5.82
CA SER A 40 30.64 12.47 7.24
C SER A 40 30.64 10.95 7.40
N GLU A 41 30.09 10.26 6.41
CA GLU A 41 29.94 8.82 6.34
C GLU A 41 30.22 8.36 4.90
N ILE A 42 30.91 7.21 4.75
CA ILE A 42 31.15 6.57 3.46
C ILE A 42 30.63 5.14 3.55
N ILE A 43 29.75 4.78 2.61
CA ILE A 43 29.17 3.44 2.47
C ILE A 43 29.75 2.83 1.21
N ASP A 44 30.49 1.73 1.34
CA ASP A 44 30.97 0.96 0.18
C ASP A 44 29.87 0.00 -0.28
N ALA A 45 29.36 0.24 -1.49
CA ALA A 45 28.34 -0.57 -2.17
C ALA A 45 28.94 -1.43 -3.30
N ALA A 46 30.25 -1.75 -3.23
CA ALA A 46 30.90 -2.68 -4.14
C ALA A 46 30.14 -4.02 -4.25
N ASP A 47 29.87 -4.43 -5.49
CA ASP A 47 29.06 -5.60 -5.83
C ASP A 47 27.67 -5.62 -5.15
N LYS A 48 27.06 -4.44 -4.95
CA LYS A 48 25.68 -4.24 -4.50
C LYS A 48 24.90 -3.42 -5.52
N TRP A 49 23.59 -3.57 -5.49
CA TRP A 49 22.66 -2.70 -6.19
C TRP A 49 22.23 -1.56 -5.27
N VAL A 50 22.16 -0.34 -5.82
CA VAL A 50 21.63 0.84 -5.16
C VAL A 50 20.31 1.17 -5.83
N LEU A 51 19.23 0.94 -5.09
CA LEU A 51 17.86 1.10 -5.55
C LEU A 51 17.23 2.34 -4.88
N PRO A 52 16.26 3.01 -5.53
CA PRO A 52 15.28 3.81 -4.80
C PRO A 52 14.63 2.95 -3.71
N GLY A 53 14.40 3.53 -2.53
CA GLY A 53 13.64 2.84 -1.49
C GLY A 53 12.22 2.56 -1.97
N ALA A 54 11.69 1.39 -1.63
CA ALA A 54 10.37 0.98 -2.11
C ALA A 54 9.25 1.81 -1.46
N VAL A 55 8.16 1.99 -2.20
CA VAL A 55 6.94 2.64 -1.74
C VAL A 55 5.84 1.58 -1.66
N ASP A 56 5.39 1.27 -0.46
CA ASP A 56 4.22 0.40 -0.25
C ASP A 56 2.96 1.27 -0.26
N VAL A 57 2.08 1.04 -1.24
CA VAL A 57 0.84 1.82 -1.44
C VAL A 57 -0.40 1.13 -0.87
N HIS A 58 -0.25 0.11 -0.04
CA HIS A 58 -1.38 -0.60 0.56
C HIS A 58 -1.06 -1.17 1.94
N THR A 59 -0.91 -0.29 2.94
CA THR A 59 -0.79 -0.71 4.35
C THR A 59 -2.09 -0.53 5.13
N HIS A 60 -2.21 -1.22 6.26
CA HIS A 60 -3.29 -1.03 7.26
C HIS A 60 -2.66 -1.05 8.65
N LEU A 61 -2.19 0.10 9.15
CA LEU A 61 -1.40 0.19 10.38
C LEU A 61 -2.22 0.72 11.56
N ASP A 62 -2.20 0.07 12.73
CA ASP A 62 -3.08 0.47 13.86
C ASP A 62 -4.57 0.58 13.42
N ALA A 63 -4.96 -0.27 12.46
CA ALA A 63 -6.25 -0.24 11.79
C ALA A 63 -7.27 -1.13 12.50
N LEU A 64 -8.56 -0.82 12.35
CA LEU A 64 -9.62 -1.67 12.88
C LEU A 64 -10.05 -2.68 11.81
N CYS A 65 -10.16 -3.95 12.18
CA CYS A 65 -10.64 -5.05 11.35
C CYS A 65 -11.54 -5.94 12.22
N ASP A 66 -12.83 -6.00 11.87
CA ASP A 66 -13.83 -6.86 12.52
C ASP A 66 -13.88 -6.73 14.07
N GLY A 67 -13.77 -5.50 14.57
CA GLY A 67 -13.79 -5.19 16.01
C GLY A 67 -12.45 -5.41 16.75
N MET A 68 -11.40 -5.85 16.05
CA MET A 68 -10.04 -5.98 16.56
C MET A 68 -9.14 -4.91 15.94
N THR A 69 -8.06 -4.51 16.64
CA THR A 69 -6.99 -3.72 16.05
C THR A 69 -5.92 -4.63 15.44
N THR A 70 -5.26 -4.19 14.37
CA THR A 70 -4.06 -4.87 13.84
C THR A 70 -2.99 -5.02 14.92
N VAL A 71 -2.24 -6.13 14.87
CA VAL A 71 -1.18 -6.41 15.87
C VAL A 71 -0.01 -5.44 15.71
N ASP A 72 0.30 -5.09 14.46
CA ASP A 72 1.33 -4.11 14.14
C ASP A 72 0.74 -2.69 14.05
N ASP A 73 1.53 -1.73 14.53
CA ASP A 73 1.20 -0.31 14.57
C ASP A 73 2.16 0.50 13.68
N PHE A 74 2.08 1.83 13.74
CA PHE A 74 2.96 2.69 12.96
C PHE A 74 4.45 2.54 13.31
N GLU A 75 4.83 2.16 14.53
CA GLU A 75 6.24 1.97 14.89
C GLU A 75 6.74 0.61 14.38
N THR A 76 6.05 -0.48 14.71
CA THR A 76 6.52 -1.83 14.36
C THR A 76 6.51 -2.07 12.85
N SER A 77 5.46 -1.60 12.16
CA SER A 77 5.32 -1.79 10.71
C SER A 77 6.32 -0.98 9.92
N THR A 78 6.53 0.30 10.26
CA THR A 78 7.49 1.13 9.52
C THR A 78 8.94 0.75 9.82
N ALA A 79 9.24 0.25 11.02
CA ALA A 79 10.54 -0.36 11.31
C ALA A 79 10.77 -1.65 10.49
N ALA A 80 9.74 -2.48 10.32
CA ALA A 80 9.80 -3.66 9.46
C ALA A 80 9.94 -3.29 7.97
N ALA A 81 9.21 -2.27 7.50
CA ALA A 81 9.33 -1.70 6.16
C ALA A 81 10.76 -1.22 5.88
N ALA A 82 11.34 -0.41 6.77
CA ALA A 82 12.72 0.05 6.67
C ALA A 82 13.72 -1.12 6.59
N ALA A 83 13.54 -2.14 7.42
CA ALA A 83 14.39 -3.34 7.42
C ALA A 83 14.25 -4.19 6.14
N GLY A 84 13.11 -4.10 5.44
CA GLY A 84 12.85 -4.73 4.15
C GLY A 84 13.26 -3.90 2.92
N GLY A 85 13.67 -2.64 3.11
CA GLY A 85 14.02 -1.71 2.01
C GLY A 85 12.87 -0.83 1.51
N THR A 86 11.71 -0.86 2.17
CA THR A 86 10.60 0.07 1.95
C THR A 86 10.83 1.34 2.78
N THR A 87 10.87 2.50 2.11
CA THR A 87 11.16 3.79 2.74
C THR A 87 9.95 4.74 2.76
N THR A 88 8.82 4.31 2.21
CA THR A 88 7.58 5.08 2.25
C THR A 88 6.38 4.13 2.30
N VAL A 89 5.38 4.47 3.12
CA VAL A 89 4.10 3.74 3.19
C VAL A 89 2.93 4.67 2.89
N VAL A 90 1.88 4.18 2.24
CA VAL A 90 0.60 4.89 2.10
C VAL A 90 -0.49 4.05 2.75
N ASP A 91 -1.04 4.58 3.84
CA ASP A 91 -1.93 3.87 4.73
C ASP A 91 -3.39 4.31 4.54
N TYR A 92 -4.36 3.46 4.88
CA TYR A 92 -5.77 3.83 4.79
C TYR A 92 -6.25 4.53 6.06
N ALA A 93 -6.42 5.85 5.97
CA ALA A 93 -7.11 6.64 6.98
C ALA A 93 -8.61 6.28 6.97
N GLN A 94 -8.96 5.28 7.78
CA GLN A 94 -10.32 4.72 7.87
C GLN A 94 -11.28 5.69 8.56
N GLN A 95 -12.30 6.13 7.83
CA GLN A 95 -13.41 6.93 8.36
C GLN A 95 -14.33 6.06 9.23
N THR A 96 -14.61 6.50 10.46
CA THR A 96 -15.71 5.97 11.27
C THR A 96 -17.03 6.55 10.75
N PRO A 97 -18.11 5.77 10.57
CA PRO A 97 -19.40 6.28 10.13
C PRO A 97 -19.87 7.52 10.90
N GLY A 98 -20.25 8.58 10.20
CA GLY A 98 -20.68 9.87 10.77
C GLY A 98 -19.55 10.82 11.20
N ALA A 99 -18.27 10.41 11.14
CA ALA A 99 -17.13 11.31 11.36
C ALA A 99 -16.76 12.07 10.08
N SER A 100 -16.26 13.30 10.22
CA SER A 100 -15.71 14.04 9.06
C SER A 100 -14.39 13.43 8.59
N LEU A 101 -14.07 13.64 7.31
CA LEU A 101 -12.80 13.25 6.70
C LEU A 101 -11.64 14.02 7.32
N ALA A 102 -11.85 15.30 7.67
CA ALA A 102 -10.86 16.11 8.37
C ALA A 102 -10.52 15.56 9.77
N GLN A 103 -11.52 15.23 10.59
CA GLN A 103 -11.29 14.62 11.91
C GLN A 103 -10.60 13.25 11.78
N THR A 104 -10.98 12.47 10.77
CA THR A 104 -10.36 11.18 10.47
C THR A 104 -8.89 11.37 10.14
N LEU A 105 -8.55 12.20 9.15
CA LEU A 105 -7.18 12.46 8.71
C LEU A 105 -6.28 12.96 9.85
N GLU A 106 -6.76 13.89 10.67
CA GLU A 106 -5.98 14.40 11.82
C GLU A 106 -5.79 13.34 12.92
N GLY A 107 -6.78 12.48 13.17
CA GLY A 107 -6.63 11.33 14.07
C GLY A 107 -5.58 10.33 13.57
N TRP A 108 -5.54 10.08 12.26
CA TRP A 108 -4.55 9.21 11.62
C TRP A 108 -3.14 9.81 11.59
N LYS A 109 -2.99 11.11 11.31
CA LYS A 109 -1.71 11.84 11.49
C LYS A 109 -1.22 11.78 12.93
N ALA A 110 -2.10 11.94 13.92
CA ALA A 110 -1.75 11.86 15.34
C ALA A 110 -1.28 10.46 15.76
N LYS A 111 -1.84 9.39 15.18
CA LYS A 111 -1.34 8.00 15.35
C LYS A 111 0.06 7.81 14.77
N ALA A 112 0.32 8.35 13.57
CA ALA A 112 1.51 8.07 12.77
C ALA A 112 2.72 8.91 13.18
N SER A 113 2.57 10.24 13.27
CA SER A 113 3.66 11.20 13.49
C SER A 113 4.65 10.85 14.61
N PRO A 114 4.23 10.48 15.84
CA PRO A 114 5.18 10.17 16.91
C PRO A 114 5.86 8.80 16.78
N ARG A 115 5.41 7.92 15.87
CA ARG A 115 5.80 6.49 15.80
C ARG A 115 6.48 6.08 14.49
N ALA A 116 6.15 6.72 13.36
CA ALA A 116 6.62 6.31 12.05
C ALA A 116 8.15 6.47 11.89
N VAL A 117 8.82 5.40 11.48
CA VAL A 117 10.28 5.31 11.23
C VAL A 117 10.64 5.66 9.78
N VAL A 118 9.68 5.56 8.86
CA VAL A 118 9.82 5.94 7.44
C VAL A 118 8.81 7.02 7.06
N ASP A 119 8.97 7.63 5.88
CA ASP A 119 8.02 8.64 5.38
C ASP A 119 6.64 8.00 5.10
N TYR A 120 5.56 8.78 5.19
CA TYR A 120 4.21 8.24 5.05
C TYR A 120 3.22 9.22 4.41
N GLY A 121 2.19 8.66 3.79
CA GLY A 121 1.00 9.38 3.30
C GLY A 121 -0.28 8.60 3.60
N PHE A 122 -1.43 9.15 3.22
CA PHE A 122 -2.73 8.53 3.47
C PHE A 122 -3.63 8.48 2.24
N HIS A 123 -4.26 7.33 2.03
CA HIS A 123 -5.53 7.20 1.32
C HIS A 123 -6.66 7.47 2.30
N MET A 124 -7.73 8.17 1.89
CA MET A 124 -8.93 8.27 2.71
C MET A 124 -9.89 7.13 2.39
N GLU A 125 -10.11 6.21 3.33
CA GLU A 125 -11.13 5.16 3.20
C GLU A 125 -12.47 5.67 3.73
N LEU A 126 -13.45 5.76 2.84
CA LEU A 126 -14.79 6.26 3.14
C LEU A 126 -15.68 5.12 3.62
N SER A 127 -16.32 5.30 4.77
CA SER A 127 -17.40 4.41 5.24
C SER A 127 -18.76 4.76 4.62
N GLU A 128 -18.91 5.97 4.10
CA GLU A 128 -20.15 6.45 3.49
C GLU A 128 -19.90 7.42 2.32
N VAL A 129 -20.84 7.47 1.38
CA VAL A 129 -20.77 8.35 0.20
C VAL A 129 -22.07 9.16 0.10
N ASN A 130 -22.13 10.23 0.88
CA ASN A 130 -23.24 11.17 0.93
C ASN A 130 -22.79 12.58 0.46
N ASP A 131 -23.73 13.53 0.40
CA ASP A 131 -23.43 14.87 -0.15
C ASP A 131 -22.56 15.73 0.79
N THR A 132 -22.55 15.45 2.09
CA THR A 132 -21.62 16.04 3.08
C THR A 132 -20.21 15.52 2.87
N THR A 133 -20.02 14.20 2.82
CA THR A 133 -18.70 13.56 2.66
C THR A 133 -17.98 14.02 1.39
N LEU A 134 -18.72 14.19 0.29
CA LEU A 134 -18.14 14.68 -0.96
C LEU A 134 -17.85 16.18 -0.97
N ALA A 135 -18.55 16.98 -0.16
CA ALA A 135 -18.24 18.40 0.01
C ALA A 135 -16.89 18.62 0.73
N GLU A 136 -16.40 17.63 1.47
CA GLU A 136 -15.10 17.66 2.15
C GLU A 136 -13.92 17.26 1.25
N ILE A 137 -14.15 16.57 0.12
CA ILE A 137 -13.07 16.11 -0.79
C ILE A 137 -12.12 17.24 -1.23
N PRO A 138 -12.58 18.45 -1.62
CA PRO A 138 -11.67 19.54 -1.97
C PRO A 138 -10.72 19.92 -0.83
N ALA A 139 -11.20 19.93 0.42
CA ALA A 139 -10.34 20.20 1.57
C ALA A 139 -9.33 19.08 1.84
N MET A 140 -9.68 17.82 1.52
CA MET A 140 -8.77 16.69 1.61
C MET A 140 -7.66 16.74 0.55
N LEU A 141 -7.97 17.19 -0.68
CA LEU A 141 -6.98 17.44 -1.73
C LEU A 141 -5.96 18.51 -1.32
N GLU A 142 -6.43 19.65 -0.77
CA GLU A 142 -5.55 20.71 -0.23
C GLU A 142 -4.75 20.23 1.00
N ALA A 143 -5.22 19.22 1.72
CA ALA A 143 -4.54 18.60 2.85
C ALA A 143 -3.56 17.46 2.46
N GLY A 144 -3.31 17.25 1.16
CA GLY A 144 -2.36 16.26 0.62
C GLY A 144 -2.98 14.91 0.21
N VAL A 145 -4.22 14.63 0.59
CA VAL A 145 -4.91 13.38 0.24
C VAL A 145 -5.40 13.44 -1.20
N THR A 146 -4.69 12.77 -2.10
CA THR A 146 -5.01 12.72 -3.53
C THR A 146 -5.86 11.51 -3.95
N SER A 147 -6.18 10.61 -3.04
CA SER A 147 -6.80 9.32 -3.35
C SER A 147 -7.75 8.82 -2.27
N PHE A 148 -8.86 8.22 -2.71
CA PHE A 148 -9.99 7.82 -1.88
C PHE A 148 -10.36 6.37 -2.18
N LYS A 149 -10.66 5.58 -1.15
CA LYS A 149 -11.13 4.20 -1.26
C LYS A 149 -12.59 4.11 -0.82
N ILE A 150 -13.35 3.33 -1.58
CA ILE A 150 -14.68 2.84 -1.23
C ILE A 150 -14.67 1.31 -1.27
N SER A 151 -15.38 0.66 -0.36
CA SER A 151 -15.50 -0.80 -0.33
C SER A 151 -16.93 -1.19 -0.74
N LEU A 152 -17.08 -2.02 -1.78
CA LEU A 152 -18.38 -2.48 -2.29
C LEU A 152 -18.78 -3.87 -1.74
N ASP A 153 -17.83 -4.53 -1.07
CA ASP A 153 -17.97 -5.77 -0.32
C ASP A 153 -17.56 -5.56 1.15
N GLY A 154 -17.46 -6.66 1.91
CA GLY A 154 -17.09 -6.62 3.33
C GLY A 154 -18.24 -6.30 4.30
N PRO A 155 -17.92 -5.93 5.55
CA PRO A 155 -18.89 -5.73 6.62
C PRO A 155 -19.76 -4.48 6.40
N ALA A 156 -20.95 -4.48 6.99
CA ALA A 156 -22.02 -3.51 6.67
C ALA A 156 -21.71 -2.05 7.08
N ASP A 157 -20.73 -1.85 7.97
CA ASP A 157 -20.22 -0.54 8.41
C ASP A 157 -19.23 0.10 7.40
N ARG A 158 -18.72 -0.68 6.45
CA ARG A 158 -17.77 -0.24 5.41
C ARG A 158 -18.29 -0.42 3.98
N ARG A 159 -19.31 -1.26 3.80
CA ARG A 159 -19.85 -1.59 2.49
C ARG A 159 -20.78 -0.52 1.94
N ILE A 160 -20.29 0.25 0.98
CA ILE A 160 -21.04 1.24 0.22
C ILE A 160 -21.79 0.53 -0.91
N GLY A 161 -23.12 0.65 -0.94
CA GLY A 161 -23.96 0.05 -1.99
C GLY A 161 -23.96 0.86 -3.29
N ASP A 162 -24.14 0.18 -4.42
CA ASP A 162 -24.09 0.72 -5.79
C ASP A 162 -24.88 2.02 -5.97
N ALA A 163 -26.04 2.15 -5.34
CA ALA A 163 -26.90 3.33 -5.43
C ALA A 163 -26.25 4.63 -4.90
N ALA A 164 -25.31 4.54 -3.95
CA ALA A 164 -24.55 5.68 -3.43
C ALA A 164 -23.39 6.08 -4.36
N VAL A 165 -22.78 5.08 -5.01
CA VAL A 165 -21.67 5.23 -5.98
C VAL A 165 -22.19 5.79 -7.31
N LEU A 166 -23.21 5.14 -7.88
CA LEU A 166 -23.79 5.44 -9.19
C LEU A 166 -24.86 6.55 -9.12
N ARG A 167 -25.06 7.18 -7.96
CA ARG A 167 -26.07 8.25 -7.78
C ARG A 167 -25.86 9.33 -8.85
N PRO A 168 -26.88 9.70 -9.65
CA PRO A 168 -26.74 10.74 -10.66
C PRO A 168 -26.44 12.09 -10.00
N ARG A 169 -25.16 12.46 -9.93
CA ARG A 169 -24.71 13.75 -9.39
C ARG A 169 -24.78 14.78 -10.49
N VAL A 170 -25.63 15.79 -10.29
CA VAL A 170 -25.68 16.99 -11.13
C VAL A 170 -24.36 17.75 -10.92
N HIS A 171 -23.35 17.34 -11.67
CA HIS A 171 -22.15 18.15 -11.85
C HIS A 171 -22.61 19.49 -12.44
N PRO A 172 -22.12 20.64 -11.94
CA PRO A 172 -22.27 21.90 -12.64
C PRO A 172 -21.74 21.69 -14.06
N ARG A 173 -22.63 21.72 -15.05
CA ARG A 173 -22.23 21.57 -16.46
C ARG A 173 -21.24 22.69 -16.76
N ARG A 174 -19.95 22.36 -16.89
CA ARG A 174 -19.02 23.23 -17.59
C ARG A 174 -19.58 23.39 -19.00
N GLU A 175 -20.07 24.58 -19.33
CA GLU A 175 -20.89 24.80 -20.52
C GLU A 175 -20.17 24.32 -21.79
N ARG A 176 -20.57 23.15 -22.28
CA ARG A 176 -20.34 22.72 -23.66
C ARG A 176 -21.71 22.61 -24.30
N ARG A 177 -21.93 23.48 -25.29
CA ARG A 177 -23.09 23.43 -26.18
C ARG A 177 -23.09 22.09 -26.92
N GLY A 178 -24.23 21.40 -26.95
CA GLY A 178 -24.40 20.22 -27.82
C GLY A 178 -25.21 19.06 -27.22
N HIS A 179 -26.47 18.97 -27.66
CA HIS A 179 -27.28 17.74 -27.80
C HIS A 179 -27.69 16.91 -26.56
N LYS A 180 -28.70 16.05 -26.81
CA LYS A 180 -29.67 15.49 -25.86
C LYS A 180 -29.62 13.96 -25.77
N SER A 181 -29.92 13.45 -24.57
CA SER A 181 -30.68 12.23 -24.22
C SER A 181 -30.36 10.86 -24.83
N ILE A 182 -30.03 9.89 -23.96
CA ILE A 182 -30.44 8.47 -23.85
C ILE A 182 -29.49 7.84 -22.79
N GLY A 183 -29.87 6.89 -21.93
CA GLY A 183 -31.16 6.28 -21.56
C GLY A 183 -30.91 5.26 -20.42
N ALA A 184 -31.91 4.91 -19.60
CA ALA A 184 -31.69 4.04 -18.42
C ALA A 184 -32.35 2.65 -18.54
N ALA A 185 -31.64 1.61 -18.10
CA ALA A 185 -32.15 0.27 -17.82
C ALA A 185 -31.37 -0.33 -16.63
N PRO A 186 -32.02 -1.00 -15.66
CA PRO A 186 -31.32 -1.61 -14.53
C PRO A 186 -30.76 -2.98 -14.90
N GLY A 187 -29.46 -3.20 -14.65
CA GLY A 187 -28.80 -4.50 -14.73
C GLY A 187 -28.63 -5.12 -13.34
N THR A 188 -28.83 -6.43 -13.22
CA THR A 188 -28.58 -7.19 -11.98
C THR A 188 -27.09 -7.30 -11.68
N GLY A 189 -26.71 -7.18 -10.41
CA GLY A 189 -25.33 -6.91 -10.00
C GLY A 189 -24.28 -7.97 -10.35
N GLY A 190 -23.07 -7.48 -10.68
CA GLY A 190 -21.82 -8.23 -10.68
C GLY A 190 -20.94 -7.79 -9.50
N LYS A 191 -20.09 -8.70 -8.99
CA LYS A 191 -19.18 -8.43 -7.87
C LYS A 191 -17.82 -7.89 -8.38
N ASP A 192 -17.71 -6.59 -8.58
CA ASP A 192 -16.43 -5.93 -8.88
C ASP A 192 -16.18 -4.77 -7.92
N SER A 193 -15.13 -4.87 -7.09
CA SER A 193 -14.63 -3.74 -6.30
C SER A 193 -13.81 -2.81 -7.21
N THR A 194 -14.45 -1.78 -7.76
CA THR A 194 -13.80 -0.82 -8.66
C THR A 194 -12.80 0.07 -7.93
N GLN A 195 -11.54 -0.37 -7.89
CA GLN A 195 -10.40 0.50 -7.59
C GLN A 195 -10.13 1.37 -8.82
N VAL A 196 -10.31 2.69 -8.73
CA VAL A 196 -10.03 3.61 -9.85
C VAL A 196 -8.54 3.94 -9.90
N HIS A 197 -7.70 2.97 -10.29
CA HIS A 197 -6.38 3.16 -10.94
C HIS A 197 -5.92 1.86 -11.62
N SER A 198 -4.92 1.95 -12.50
CA SER A 198 -4.58 0.94 -13.52
C SER A 198 -4.07 -0.41 -12.99
N HIS A 199 -4.46 -1.50 -13.66
CA HIS A 199 -4.17 -2.91 -13.34
C HIS A 199 -2.70 -3.25 -13.07
N VAL A 200 -2.46 -4.01 -11.97
CA VAL A 200 -1.53 -5.14 -11.89
C VAL A 200 -2.15 -6.21 -10.97
N PRO A 201 -2.27 -7.49 -11.37
CA PRO A 201 -2.78 -8.54 -10.48
C PRO A 201 -1.68 -9.13 -9.59
N SER A 202 -2.00 -9.40 -8.32
CA SER A 202 -1.14 -10.18 -7.41
C SER A 202 -1.89 -11.41 -6.88
N SER A 203 -1.20 -12.55 -6.84
CA SER A 203 -1.76 -13.84 -6.44
C SER A 203 -1.19 -14.31 -5.10
N GLY A 204 -2.04 -14.59 -4.12
CA GLY A 204 -1.65 -15.13 -2.81
C GLY A 204 -2.86 -15.59 -2.00
N GLY A 205 -3.22 -16.87 -2.15
CA GLY A 205 -4.48 -17.41 -1.62
C GLY A 205 -4.46 -17.82 -0.15
N GLY A 206 -5.59 -17.61 0.52
CA GLY A 206 -5.95 -18.25 1.79
C GLY A 206 -7.18 -19.11 1.55
N GLY A 207 -7.02 -20.44 1.49
CA GLY A 207 -7.98 -21.38 0.88
C GLY A 207 -9.37 -21.52 1.52
N GLY A 208 -9.76 -20.65 2.46
CA GLY A 208 -11.13 -20.51 2.95
C GLY A 208 -11.93 -19.40 2.24
N SER A 209 -11.28 -18.33 1.77
CA SER A 209 -11.96 -17.22 1.08
C SER A 209 -12.01 -17.40 -0.44
N ASP A 210 -11.08 -18.14 -1.04
CA ASP A 210 -11.06 -18.43 -2.49
C ASP A 210 -12.36 -19.09 -2.98
N LEU A 211 -12.90 -20.07 -2.24
CA LEU A 211 -14.14 -20.78 -2.60
C LEU A 211 -15.40 -19.90 -2.61
N SER A 212 -15.34 -18.67 -2.06
CA SER A 212 -16.44 -17.69 -2.13
C SER A 212 -16.24 -16.63 -3.23
N ARG A 213 -15.08 -16.68 -3.89
CA ARG A 213 -14.64 -15.80 -4.99
C ARG A 213 -14.62 -16.51 -6.34
N ASP A 214 -15.19 -17.71 -6.42
CA ASP A 214 -15.40 -18.43 -7.68
C ASP A 214 -16.06 -17.50 -8.71
N HIS A 215 -15.34 -17.27 -9.81
CA HIS A 215 -15.92 -16.66 -11.00
C HIS A 215 -17.12 -17.48 -11.43
N LEU A 216 -18.25 -16.81 -11.68
CA LEU A 216 -19.42 -17.40 -12.35
C LEU A 216 -19.10 -17.64 -13.83
N CYS A 217 -18.21 -18.60 -14.08
CA CYS A 217 -17.96 -19.14 -15.41
C CYS A 217 -19.20 -19.95 -15.81
N GLY A 218 -19.92 -19.45 -16.82
CA GLY A 218 -21.19 -20.05 -17.26
C GLY A 218 -21.01 -21.51 -17.65
N THR A 219 -21.99 -22.35 -17.28
CA THR A 219 -22.00 -23.80 -17.52
C THR A 219 -22.22 -24.14 -19.00
N GLY A 220 -21.21 -23.88 -19.83
CA GLY A 220 -21.08 -24.41 -21.18
C GLY A 220 -20.25 -25.69 -21.17
N GLN A 221 -20.83 -26.80 -21.65
CA GLN A 221 -20.12 -28.08 -21.76
C GLN A 221 -18.96 -27.97 -22.77
N GLY A 222 -17.74 -28.31 -22.35
CA GLY A 222 -16.56 -28.32 -23.22
C GLY A 222 -15.33 -28.86 -22.50
N SER A 223 -14.83 -30.00 -22.95
CA SER A 223 -13.65 -30.66 -22.40
C SER A 223 -12.37 -29.85 -22.63
N CYS A 224 -11.47 -29.81 -21.65
CA CYS A 224 -10.02 -29.77 -21.88
C CYS A 224 -9.29 -30.57 -20.80
N VAL A 225 -8.44 -31.50 -21.25
CA VAL A 225 -7.60 -32.36 -20.40
C VAL A 225 -6.24 -31.70 -20.24
N SER A 226 -5.66 -31.75 -19.04
CA SER A 226 -4.20 -31.67 -18.86
C SER A 226 -3.76 -32.60 -17.73
N ASP A 227 -3.41 -33.81 -18.13
CA ASP A 227 -2.77 -34.85 -17.32
C ASP A 227 -1.33 -34.43 -16.95
N GLN A 228 -0.95 -34.60 -15.67
CA GLN A 228 0.44 -34.83 -15.26
C GLN A 228 0.50 -35.76 -14.04
N SER A 229 0.70 -37.05 -14.31
CA SER A 229 1.15 -38.03 -13.33
C SER A 229 2.68 -38.07 -13.23
N VAL A 230 3.23 -38.02 -12.01
CA VAL A 230 4.60 -38.50 -11.70
C VAL A 230 4.60 -39.23 -10.34
N ILE A 231 5.35 -40.32 -10.25
CA ILE A 231 5.19 -41.37 -9.22
C ILE A 231 6.38 -41.45 -8.25
N GLY A 232 6.10 -41.27 -6.95
CA GLY A 232 6.80 -41.91 -5.81
C GLY A 232 8.23 -41.46 -5.44
N PRO A 233 8.82 -42.02 -4.36
CA PRO A 233 8.27 -42.98 -3.39
C PRO A 233 8.17 -42.44 -1.93
N ARG A 234 7.47 -43.19 -1.06
CA ARG A 234 7.24 -42.85 0.37
C ARG A 234 8.34 -43.41 1.29
N GLY A 235 8.69 -42.69 2.37
CA GLY A 235 9.66 -43.14 3.39
C GLY A 235 9.30 -42.76 4.85
N ARG A 236 8.85 -43.77 5.62
CA ARG A 236 8.76 -43.95 7.10
C ARG A 236 8.62 -42.77 8.08
N LYS A 237 7.72 -42.98 9.06
CA LYS A 237 7.63 -42.24 10.35
C LYS A 237 8.84 -42.50 11.26
N GLY A 238 9.24 -41.49 12.05
CA GLY A 238 10.19 -41.59 13.16
C GLY A 238 9.80 -40.62 14.29
N GLN A 239 10.14 -40.95 15.54
CA GLN A 239 9.68 -40.24 16.76
C GLN A 239 10.65 -39.15 17.25
N GLY A 240 10.11 -38.13 17.91
CA GLY A 240 10.69 -37.50 19.11
C GLY A 240 12.00 -36.69 19.01
N SER A 241 11.88 -35.36 19.11
CA SER A 241 12.72 -34.54 20.01
C SER A 241 12.17 -33.12 20.12
N ALA A 242 12.20 -32.55 21.33
CA ALA A 242 11.77 -31.17 21.56
C ALA A 242 12.84 -30.18 21.07
N ARG A 243 12.47 -29.23 20.20
CA ARG A 243 13.36 -28.13 19.81
C ARG A 243 13.26 -26.98 20.82
N PRO A 244 14.38 -26.38 21.26
CA PRO A 244 14.35 -25.22 22.15
C PRO A 244 13.76 -23.99 21.44
N ARG A 245 13.09 -23.11 22.19
CA ARG A 245 12.53 -21.86 21.66
C ARG A 245 13.67 -20.91 21.25
N PRO A 246 13.58 -20.22 20.09
CA PRO A 246 14.56 -19.21 19.73
C PRO A 246 14.46 -18.02 20.70
N THR A 247 15.59 -17.63 21.28
CA THR A 247 15.73 -16.41 22.07
C THR A 247 15.53 -15.18 21.18
N ARG A 248 14.71 -14.22 21.64
CA ARG A 248 14.53 -12.95 20.93
C ARG A 248 15.85 -12.16 20.94
N LEU A 249 16.56 -12.11 19.81
CA LEU A 249 17.50 -11.02 19.58
C LEU A 249 16.69 -9.73 19.41
N ARG A 250 16.60 -8.93 20.48
CA ARG A 250 16.31 -7.50 20.35
C ARG A 250 17.49 -6.89 19.61
N ARG A 251 17.34 -6.57 18.33
CA ARG A 251 18.21 -5.58 17.68
C ARG A 251 17.90 -4.24 18.32
N ASP A 252 18.94 -3.54 18.73
CA ASP A 252 18.82 -2.20 19.26
C ASP A 252 18.52 -1.23 18.12
N LEU A 253 17.27 -0.77 18.02
CA LEU A 253 16.80 0.12 16.96
C LEU A 253 17.17 1.59 17.21
N SER A 254 17.84 1.91 18.33
CA SER A 254 18.28 3.28 18.64
C SER A 254 19.30 3.86 17.66
N ALA A 255 19.93 3.02 16.83
CA ALA A 255 20.95 3.41 15.86
C ALA A 255 20.41 3.85 14.48
N LEU A 256 19.10 3.78 14.21
CA LEU A 256 18.54 4.29 12.96
C LEU A 256 18.48 5.84 13.01
N PRO A 257 19.13 6.56 12.08
CA PRO A 257 19.07 8.01 12.05
C PRO A 257 17.64 8.44 11.73
N ARG A 258 17.01 9.18 12.64
CA ARG A 258 15.68 9.77 12.42
C ARG A 258 15.76 10.71 11.21
N SER A 259 15.24 10.25 10.07
CA SER A 259 14.99 11.11 8.92
C SER A 259 14.07 12.26 9.36
N ARG A 260 14.14 13.39 8.67
CA ARG A 260 13.12 14.42 8.82
C ARG A 260 11.86 13.90 8.13
N GLN A 261 11.02 13.21 8.90
CA GLN A 261 9.71 12.70 8.48
C GLN A 261 9.01 13.76 7.63
N ARG A 262 8.67 13.40 6.39
CA ARG A 262 7.82 14.20 5.53
C ARG A 262 6.49 13.46 5.38
N THR A 263 5.42 14.10 5.81
CA THR A 263 4.08 13.78 5.31
C THR A 263 4.04 14.22 3.85
N LEU A 264 3.61 13.32 2.96
CA LEU A 264 3.32 13.62 1.55
C LEU A 264 2.00 14.38 1.40
#